data_AF-A0ABD1PGL6-F1
#
_entry.id   AF-A0ABD1PGL6-F1
#
_cell.length_a   1.000
_cell.length_b   1.000
_cell.length_c   1.000
_cell.angle_alpha   90.00
_cell.angle_beta   90.00
_cell.angle_gamma   90.00
#
_symmetry.space_group_name_H-M   'P 1'
#
loop_
_entity.id
_entity.type
_entity.pdbx_description
1 polymer ?
#
loop_
_entity_poly.entity_id
_entity_poly.type
_entity_poly.pdbx_seq_one_letter_code
_entity_poly.pdbx_strand_id
1 'polypeptide(L)'
;MGLWACIGVISPFPFYYWLWTHPQSWVDLCGRGHDPCRIMALVSHFLKIVQFVSLFSVSALSWPHPFYFWPLFIFGQFLNFRVYQLLGETGTYYGIRFGKNVPWVMEFPFGVIKDPQYVGSIMSLVACLSWVPLFYILLWILGYVFIILVESKEDPATRAKPLS
;
A
#
# COMPACT_ATOMS: atom_id res chain seq x y z
N MET A 1 24.88 -0.37 3.79
CA MET A 1 23.59 -0.07 4.45
C MET A 1 22.59 0.56 3.49
N GLY A 2 22.90 1.69 2.83
CA GLY A 2 21.90 2.42 2.03
C GLY A 2 21.28 1.68 0.85
N LEU A 3 22.04 0.92 0.05
CA LEU A 3 21.50 0.17 -1.10
C LEU A 3 20.46 -0.87 -0.68
N TRP A 4 20.70 -1.61 0.41
CA TRP A 4 19.75 -2.58 0.94
C TRP A 4 18.46 -1.92 1.41
N ALA A 5 18.58 -0.74 2.03
CA ALA A 5 17.41 0.05 2.41
C ALA A 5 16.60 0.48 1.17
N CYS A 6 17.24 0.87 0.06
CA CYS A 6 16.55 1.16 -1.19
C CYS A 6 15.77 -0.05 -1.72
N ILE A 7 16.43 -1.22 -1.79
CA ILE A 7 15.81 -2.45 -2.27
C ILE A 7 14.60 -2.81 -1.42
N GLY A 8 14.75 -2.75 -0.10
CA GLY A 8 13.65 -3.04 0.81
C GLY A 8 12.51 -2.03 0.73
N VAL A 9 12.80 -0.74 0.61
CA VAL A 9 11.79 0.32 0.39
C VAL A 9 11.03 0.09 -0.93
N ILE A 10 11.68 -0.37 -1.99
CA ILE A 10 11.00 -0.58 -3.29
C ILE A 10 10.23 -1.91 -3.34
N SER A 11 10.59 -2.88 -2.49
CA SER A 11 10.18 -4.28 -2.62
C SER A 11 8.69 -4.59 -2.87
N PRO A 12 7.69 -3.86 -2.32
CA PRO A 12 6.29 -4.19 -2.62
C PRO A 12 5.81 -3.70 -3.98
N PHE A 13 6.41 -2.65 -4.55
CA PHE A 13 5.88 -2.05 -5.78
C PHE A 13 5.95 -2.99 -6.99
N PRO A 14 7.05 -3.74 -7.22
CA PRO A 14 7.07 -4.77 -8.26
C PRO A 14 6.00 -5.85 -8.06
N PHE A 15 5.75 -6.25 -6.81
CA PHE A 15 4.71 -7.22 -6.47
C PHE A 15 3.32 -6.67 -6.80
N TYR A 16 2.99 -5.46 -6.35
CA TYR A 16 1.72 -4.80 -6.66
C TYR A 16 1.52 -4.59 -8.16
N TYR A 17 2.56 -4.16 -8.86
CA TYR A 17 2.53 -4.02 -10.31
C TYR A 17 2.23 -5.35 -11.03
N TRP A 18 2.90 -6.43 -10.64
CA TRP A 18 2.65 -7.75 -11.22
C TRP A 18 1.22 -8.22 -10.97
N LEU A 19 0.73 -8.13 -9.73
CA LEU A 19 -0.64 -8.49 -9.37
C LEU A 19 -1.68 -7.68 -10.14
N TRP A 20 -1.43 -6.39 -10.32
CA TRP A 20 -2.35 -5.50 -11.04
C TRP A 20 -2.39 -5.81 -12.54
N THR A 21 -1.22 -6.05 -13.15
CA THR A 21 -1.09 -6.25 -14.60
C THR A 21 -1.44 -7.68 -15.05
N HIS A 22 -1.15 -8.68 -14.22
CA HIS A 22 -1.35 -10.09 -14.53
C HIS A 22 -2.15 -10.80 -13.42
N PRO A 23 -3.36 -10.33 -13.07
CA PRO A 23 -4.09 -10.83 -11.92
C PRO A 23 -4.44 -12.32 -12.05
N GLN A 24 -4.66 -12.82 -13.27
CA GLN A 24 -4.93 -14.25 -13.49
C GLN A 24 -3.74 -15.13 -13.05
N SER A 25 -2.51 -14.71 -13.34
CA SER A 25 -1.32 -15.47 -12.94
C SER A 25 -1.20 -15.60 -11.42
N TRP A 26 -1.65 -14.60 -10.67
CA TRP A 26 -1.71 -14.67 -9.21
C TRP A 26 -2.82 -15.59 -8.70
N VAL A 27 -4.02 -15.48 -9.28
CA VAL A 27 -5.15 -16.35 -8.94
C VAL A 27 -4.79 -17.81 -9.22
N ASP A 28 -4.14 -18.09 -10.34
CA ASP A 28 -3.67 -19.43 -10.70
C ASP A 28 -2.58 -19.94 -9.74
N LEU A 29 -1.65 -19.07 -9.34
CA LEU A 29 -0.60 -19.39 -8.36
C LEU A 29 -1.17 -19.69 -6.97
N CYS A 30 -2.22 -18.98 -6.55
CA CYS A 30 -2.91 -19.24 -5.28
C CYS A 30 -3.59 -20.61 -5.27
N GLY A 31 -4.05 -21.08 -6.44
CA GLY A 31 -4.72 -22.37 -6.60
C GLY A 31 -6.17 -22.36 -6.11
N ARG A 32 -6.84 -23.51 -6.27
CA ARG A 32 -8.26 -23.67 -5.92
C ARG A 32 -8.47 -23.69 -4.41
N GLY A 33 -9.58 -23.11 -3.94
CA GLY A 33 -9.96 -23.09 -2.52
C GLY A 33 -9.21 -22.09 -1.65
N HIS A 34 -8.25 -21.36 -2.22
CA HIS A 34 -7.54 -20.28 -1.53
C HIS A 34 -8.08 -18.91 -1.95
N ASP A 35 -8.15 -17.98 -0.99
CA ASP A 35 -8.53 -16.60 -1.28
C ASP A 35 -7.29 -15.79 -1.73
N PRO A 36 -7.24 -15.33 -3.00
CA PRO A 36 -6.10 -14.56 -3.51
C PRO A 36 -5.89 -13.22 -2.78
N CYS A 37 -6.96 -12.59 -2.26
CA CYS A 37 -6.87 -11.37 -1.46
C CYS A 37 -6.17 -11.65 -0.13
N ARG A 38 -6.49 -12.77 0.52
CA ARG A 38 -5.90 -13.16 1.81
C ARG A 38 -4.43 -13.46 1.67
N ILE A 39 -4.05 -14.21 0.64
CA ILE A 39 -2.64 -14.52 0.37
C ILE A 39 -1.89 -13.23 0.00
N MET A 40 -2.47 -12.37 -0.83
CA MET A 40 -1.88 -11.06 -1.14
C MET A 40 -1.70 -10.23 0.13
N ALA A 41 -2.67 -10.22 1.04
CA ALA A 41 -2.58 -9.51 2.30
C ALA A 41 -1.38 -10.01 3.12
N LEU A 42 -1.21 -11.33 3.29
CA LEU A 42 -0.09 -11.90 4.03
C LEU A 42 1.27 -11.51 3.42
N VAL A 43 1.43 -11.65 2.09
CA VAL A 43 2.65 -11.25 1.39
C VAL A 43 2.89 -9.75 1.52
N SER A 44 1.83 -8.93 1.41
CA SER A 44 1.92 -7.47 1.55
C SER A 44 2.34 -7.05 2.95
N HIS A 45 1.84 -7.70 4.01
CA HIS A 45 2.27 -7.43 5.38
C HIS A 45 3.75 -7.79 5.58
N PHE A 46 4.18 -8.93 5.05
CA PHE A 46 5.59 -9.31 5.07
C PHE A 46 6.48 -8.28 4.36
N LEU A 47 6.12 -7.88 3.13
CA LEU A 47 6.85 -6.85 2.38
C LEU A 47 6.81 -5.48 3.07
N LYS A 48 5.71 -5.15 3.77
CA LYS A 48 5.60 -3.93 4.57
C LYS A 48 6.55 -3.94 5.77
N ILE A 49 6.70 -5.09 6.44
CA ILE A 49 7.69 -5.27 7.51
C ILE A 49 9.11 -5.07 6.95
N VAL A 50 9.41 -5.65 5.78
CA VAL A 50 10.70 -5.44 5.09
C VAL A 50 10.92 -3.96 4.78
N GLN A 51 9.92 -3.25 4.27
CA GLN A 51 9.99 -1.80 4.05
C GLN A 51 10.28 -1.02 5.35
N PHE A 52 9.56 -1.33 6.44
CA PHE A 52 9.75 -0.64 7.72
C PHE A 52 11.13 -0.89 8.31
N VAL A 53 11.60 -2.14 8.33
CA VAL A 53 12.96 -2.49 8.81
C VAL A 53 14.01 -1.79 7.97
N SER A 54 13.81 -1.73 6.65
CA SER A 54 14.72 -1.05 5.73
C SER A 54 14.79 0.45 6.00
N LEU A 55 13.64 1.11 6.18
CA LEU A 55 13.58 2.54 6.51
C LEU A 55 14.20 2.82 7.89
N PHE A 56 13.89 1.98 8.88
CA PHE A 56 14.42 2.09 10.23
C PHE A 56 15.95 1.93 10.27
N SER A 57 16.52 1.04 9.45
CA SER A 57 17.97 0.80 9.38
C SER A 57 18.80 2.03 8.97
N VAL A 58 18.16 3.01 8.33
CA VAL A 58 18.77 4.28 7.90
C VAL A 58 18.24 5.49 8.66
N SER A 59 17.43 5.26 9.70
CA SER A 59 16.83 6.33 10.51
C SER A 59 17.74 6.76 11.65
N ALA A 60 17.77 8.05 11.94
CA ALA A 60 18.37 8.62 13.13
C ALA A 60 17.25 9.20 14.02
N LEU A 61 16.82 8.42 15.01
CA LEU A 61 15.74 8.85 15.90
C LEU A 61 16.18 10.08 16.70
N SER A 62 15.34 11.11 16.68
CA SER A 62 15.62 12.39 17.33
C SER A 62 14.43 12.84 18.17
N TRP A 63 14.75 13.47 19.31
CA TRP A 63 13.82 14.07 20.25
C TRP A 63 14.28 15.50 20.57
N PRO A 64 13.37 16.49 20.72
CA PRO A 64 11.92 16.40 20.60
C PRO A 64 11.43 16.22 19.16
N HIS A 65 10.23 15.65 18.99
CA HIS A 65 9.61 15.55 17.68
C HIS A 65 9.15 16.92 17.18
N PRO A 66 9.28 17.23 15.88
CA PRO A 66 8.72 18.45 15.31
C PRO A 66 7.21 18.55 15.52
N PHE A 67 6.68 19.76 15.61
CA PHE A 67 5.24 20.00 15.82
C PHE A 67 4.33 19.34 14.77
N TYR A 68 4.82 19.16 13.54
CA TYR A 68 4.07 18.51 12.47
C TYR A 68 3.98 16.98 12.60
N PHE A 69 4.83 16.35 13.42
CA PHE A 69 4.94 14.89 13.49
C PHE A 69 3.62 14.24 13.89
N TRP A 70 3.09 14.59 15.07
CA TRP A 70 1.91 13.94 15.63
C TRP A 70 0.64 14.17 14.78
N PRO A 71 0.32 15.40 14.33
CA PRO A 71 -0.85 15.62 13.49
C PRO A 71 -0.79 14.83 12.19
N LEU A 72 0.35 14.84 11.48
CA LEU A 72 0.50 14.13 10.22
C LEU A 72 0.45 12.62 10.39
N PHE A 73 1.15 12.09 11.40
CA PHE A 73 1.20 10.66 11.65
C PHE A 73 -0.16 10.11 12.09
N ILE A 74 -0.80 10.74 13.08
CA ILE A 74 -2.09 10.30 13.61
C ILE A 74 -3.17 10.37 12.52
N PHE A 75 -3.26 11.48 11.79
CA PHE A 75 -4.26 11.61 10.74
C PHE A 75 -4.00 10.65 9.58
N GLY A 76 -2.73 10.44 9.21
CA GLY A 76 -2.35 9.48 8.19
C GLY A 76 -2.72 8.04 8.57
N GLN A 77 -2.49 7.64 9.82
CA GLN A 77 -2.90 6.33 10.33
C GLN A 77 -4.42 6.21 10.43
N PHE A 78 -5.12 7.26 10.85
CA PHE A 78 -6.58 7.30 10.88
C PHE A 78 -7.19 7.05 9.50
N LEU A 79 -6.67 7.69 8.44
CA LEU A 79 -7.12 7.45 7.07
C LEU A 79 -6.94 5.98 6.66
N ASN A 80 -5.75 5.41 6.90
CA ASN A 80 -5.48 4.00 6.58
C ASN A 80 -6.41 3.05 7.33
N PHE A 81 -6.63 3.28 8.63
CA PHE A 81 -7.53 2.49 9.44
C PHE A 81 -8.97 2.57 8.94
N ARG A 82 -9.45 3.78 8.61
CA ARG A 82 -10.81 3.99 8.09
C ARG A 82 -11.01 3.32 6.74
N VAL A 83 -10.03 3.38 5.84
CA VAL A 83 -10.08 2.64 4.56
C VAL A 83 -10.25 1.15 4.81
N TYR A 84 -9.42 0.56 5.67
CA TYR A 84 -9.49 -0.86 5.96
C TYR A 84 -10.81 -1.25 6.65
N GLN A 85 -11.34 -0.41 7.54
CA GLN A 85 -12.63 -0.62 8.19
C GLN A 85 -13.80 -0.65 7.18
N LEU A 86 -13.73 0.18 6.13
CA LEU A 86 -14.81 0.32 5.14
C LEU A 86 -14.73 -0.72 4.01
N LEU A 87 -13.53 -0.99 3.49
CA LEU A 87 -13.31 -1.89 2.35
C LEU A 87 -12.97 -3.32 2.77
N GLY A 88 -12.52 -3.51 4.01
CA GLY A 88 -11.99 -4.77 4.50
C GLY A 88 -10.76 -5.24 3.72
N GLU A 89 -10.39 -6.49 3.95
CA GLU A 89 -9.26 -7.13 3.28
C GLU A 89 -9.50 -7.24 1.77
N THR A 90 -10.69 -7.66 1.34
CA THR A 90 -10.98 -7.87 -0.09
C THR A 90 -10.91 -6.57 -0.89
N GLY A 91 -11.46 -5.46 -0.39
CA GLY A 91 -11.40 -4.19 -1.11
C GLY A 91 -10.02 -3.54 -1.07
N THR A 92 -9.24 -3.79 -0.01
CA THR A 92 -7.86 -3.27 0.11
C THR A 92 -6.86 -4.05 -0.74
N TYR A 93 -7.02 -5.37 -0.85
CA TYR A 93 -6.08 -6.27 -1.54
C TYR A 93 -6.66 -6.79 -2.85
N TYR A 94 -6.93 -5.85 -3.77
CA TYR A 94 -7.21 -6.10 -5.18
C TYR A 94 -8.38 -7.06 -5.49
N GLY A 95 -9.38 -7.15 -4.60
CA GLY A 95 -10.54 -8.02 -4.81
C GLY A 95 -11.20 -7.82 -6.17
N ILE A 96 -11.37 -6.57 -6.62
CA ILE A 96 -11.90 -6.24 -7.94
C ILE A 96 -11.06 -6.88 -9.06
N ARG A 97 -9.73 -6.79 -8.98
CA ARG A 97 -8.82 -7.38 -9.98
C ARG A 97 -8.87 -8.90 -9.97
N PHE A 98 -9.11 -9.51 -8.81
CA PHE A 98 -9.25 -10.96 -8.66
C PHE A 98 -10.67 -11.48 -8.96
N GLY A 99 -11.53 -10.64 -9.54
CA GLY A 99 -12.87 -11.04 -10.00
C GLY A 99 -13.94 -11.08 -8.89
N LYS A 100 -13.66 -10.49 -7.72
CA LYS A 100 -14.63 -10.37 -6.63
C LYS A 100 -15.46 -9.10 -6.76
N ASN A 101 -16.69 -9.16 -6.28
CA ASN A 101 -17.54 -7.99 -6.14
C ASN A 101 -17.15 -7.22 -4.86
N VAL A 102 -16.66 -5.99 -5.03
CA VAL A 102 -16.33 -5.09 -3.92
C VAL A 102 -17.34 -3.94 -3.92
N PRO A 103 -17.97 -3.63 -2.77
CA PRO A 103 -18.94 -2.56 -2.69
C PRO A 103 -18.27 -1.20 -2.93
N TRP A 104 -18.97 -0.33 -3.65
CA TRP A 104 -18.56 1.07 -3.79
C TRP A 104 -18.91 1.85 -2.53
N VAL A 105 -17.92 2.47 -1.88
CA VAL A 105 -18.11 3.20 -0.60
C VAL A 105 -17.89 4.69 -0.82
N MET A 106 -18.83 5.51 -0.32
CA MET A 106 -18.74 6.97 -0.36
C MET A 106 -18.52 7.62 1.00
N GLU A 107 -18.57 6.83 2.08
CA GLU A 107 -18.28 7.30 3.44
C GLU A 107 -16.86 7.89 3.52
N PHE A 108 -16.67 8.84 4.45
CA PHE A 108 -15.35 9.41 4.67
C PHE A 108 -14.34 8.28 5.00
N PRO A 109 -13.20 8.21 4.29
CA PRO A 109 -12.61 9.29 3.48
C PRO A 109 -12.90 9.30 1.96
N PHE A 110 -13.56 8.30 1.38
CA PHE A 110 -13.68 8.12 -0.08
C PHE A 110 -14.48 9.22 -0.79
N GLY A 111 -15.50 9.79 -0.13
CA GLY A 111 -16.29 10.89 -0.71
C GLY A 111 -15.57 12.25 -0.77
N VAL A 112 -14.39 12.37 -0.17
CA VAL A 112 -13.66 13.66 -0.03
C VAL A 112 -12.25 13.59 -0.59
N ILE A 113 -11.56 12.47 -0.37
CA ILE A 113 -10.14 12.29 -0.67
C ILE A 113 -10.01 11.18 -1.72
N LYS A 114 -9.35 11.48 -2.83
CA LYS A 114 -8.93 10.45 -3.79
C LYS A 114 -7.79 9.64 -3.18
N ASP A 115 -7.84 8.32 -3.34
CA ASP A 115 -6.77 7.41 -2.92
C ASP A 115 -6.39 7.58 -1.43
N PRO A 116 -7.36 7.57 -0.50
CA PRO A 116 -7.15 7.99 0.88
C PRO A 116 -6.14 7.14 1.65
N GLN A 117 -5.96 5.87 1.27
CA GLN A 117 -4.94 4.99 1.84
C GLN A 117 -3.52 5.45 1.48
N TYR A 118 -3.31 5.81 0.22
CA TYR A 118 -2.03 6.34 -0.24
C TYR A 118 -1.75 7.70 0.37
N VAL A 119 -2.75 8.60 0.42
CA VAL A 119 -2.63 9.90 1.10
C VAL A 119 -2.23 9.71 2.56
N GLY A 120 -2.94 8.85 3.31
CA GLY A 120 -2.61 8.59 4.71
C GLY A 120 -1.22 7.98 4.91
N SER A 121 -0.80 7.10 4.00
CA SER A 121 0.55 6.52 4.00
C SER A 121 1.63 7.57 3.72
N ILE A 122 1.42 8.45 2.74
CA ILE A 122 2.34 9.55 2.42
C ILE A 122 2.45 10.53 3.59
N MET A 123 1.34 10.91 4.22
CA MET A 123 1.34 11.77 5.41
C MET A 123 2.17 11.17 6.55
N SER A 124 2.02 9.85 6.77
CA SER A 124 2.80 9.13 7.79
C SER A 124 4.30 9.12 7.48
N LEU A 125 4.70 9.04 6.20
CA LEU A 125 6.09 9.14 5.79
C LEU A 125 6.65 10.56 5.95
N VAL A 126 5.89 11.57 5.56
CA VAL A 126 6.27 12.99 5.71
C VAL A 126 6.43 13.37 7.18
N ALA A 127 5.61 12.81 8.07
CA ALA A 127 5.79 12.99 9.51
C ALA A 127 7.21 12.57 9.97
N CYS A 128 7.78 11.52 9.37
CA CYS A 128 9.08 10.96 9.73
C CYS A 128 10.30 11.69 9.12
N LEU A 129 10.13 12.86 8.48
CA LEU A 129 11.22 13.62 7.86
C LEU A 129 12.37 13.98 8.82
N SER A 130 12.09 14.14 10.11
CA SER A 130 13.12 14.41 11.12
C SER A 130 13.97 13.20 11.50
N TRP A 131 13.54 11.98 11.14
CA TRP A 131 14.24 10.74 11.47
C TRP A 131 14.88 10.10 10.25
N VAL A 132 14.22 10.18 9.09
CA VAL A 132 14.60 9.44 7.90
C VAL A 132 15.19 10.39 6.86
N PRO A 133 16.31 10.05 6.22
CA PRO A 133 16.84 10.85 5.12
C PRO A 133 15.81 10.99 4.00
N LEU A 134 15.60 12.23 3.53
CA LEU A 134 14.58 12.60 2.55
C LEU A 134 14.57 11.68 1.31
N PHE A 135 15.75 11.25 0.87
CA PHE A 135 15.91 10.35 -0.27
C PHE A 135 15.05 9.07 -0.17
N TYR A 136 15.03 8.40 0.98
CA TYR A 136 14.25 7.16 1.14
C TYR A 136 12.75 7.43 1.26
N ILE A 137 12.36 8.56 1.86
CA ILE A 137 10.96 9.00 1.89
C ILE A 137 10.46 9.27 0.47
N LEU A 138 11.22 10.04 -0.32
CA LEU A 138 10.87 10.33 -1.71
C LEU A 138 10.79 9.07 -2.55
N LEU A 139 11.71 8.13 -2.36
CA LEU A 139 11.69 6.85 -3.06
C LEU A 139 10.40 6.05 -2.79
N TRP A 140 9.95 6.01 -1.54
CA TRP A 140 8.71 5.35 -1.16
C TRP A 140 7.49 6.09 -1.75
N ILE A 141 7.45 7.42 -1.63
CA ILE A 141 6.37 8.25 -2.19
C ILE A 141 6.26 8.06 -3.71
N LEU A 142 7.39 8.04 -4.43
CA LEU A 142 7.40 7.78 -5.87
C LEU A 142 6.84 6.41 -6.22
N GLY A 143 7.13 5.38 -5.41
CA GLY A 143 6.52 4.07 -5.57
C GLY A 143 4.99 4.10 -5.37
N TYR A 144 4.49 4.86 -4.40
CA TYR A 144 3.05 5.07 -4.25
C TYR A 144 2.44 5.80 -5.43
N VAL A 145 3.04 6.89 -5.90
CA VAL A 145 2.58 7.63 -7.09
C VAL A 145 2.57 6.73 -8.31
N PHE A 146 3.62 5.92 -8.51
CA PHE A 146 3.67 4.94 -9.58
C PHE A 146 2.48 3.98 -9.54
N ILE A 147 2.18 3.39 -8.37
CA ILE A 147 1.05 2.47 -8.25
C ILE A 147 -0.29 3.19 -8.44
N ILE A 148 -0.50 4.40 -7.89
CA ILE A 148 -1.71 5.20 -8.15
C ILE A 148 -1.92 5.40 -9.65
N LEU A 149 -0.87 5.73 -10.39
CA LEU A 149 -0.96 5.93 -11.85
C LEU A 149 -1.29 4.64 -12.59
N VAL A 150 -0.73 3.51 -12.16
CA VAL A 150 -1.04 2.18 -12.72
C VAL A 150 -2.50 1.80 -12.43
N GLU A 151 -2.97 2.05 -11.20
CA GLU A 151 -4.32 1.71 -10.74
C GLU A 151 -5.39 2.58 -11.39
N SER A 152 -5.08 3.85 -11.68
CA SER A 152 -6.01 4.78 -12.34
C SER A 152 -6.46 4.36 -13.74
N LYS A 153 -5.75 3.42 -14.38
CA LYS A 153 -5.99 2.95 -15.75
C LYS A 153 -6.63 1.55 -15.79
N GLU A 154 -7.51 1.25 -14.84
CA GLU A 154 -8.17 -0.06 -14.79
C GLU A 154 -9.00 -0.33 -16.05
N ASP A 155 -8.72 -1.47 -16.71
CA ASP A 155 -9.62 -2.07 -17.72
C ASP A 155 -10.36 -3.26 -17.09
N PRO A 156 -11.70 -3.19 -16.92
CA PRO A 156 -12.50 -4.29 -16.39
C PRO A 156 -12.37 -5.61 -17.16
N ALA A 157 -12.05 -5.58 -18.46
CA ALA A 157 -11.88 -6.78 -19.27
C ALA A 157 -10.65 -7.61 -18.88
N THR A 158 -9.70 -7.01 -18.16
CA THR A 158 -8.44 -7.64 -17.73
C THR A 158 -8.50 -8.24 -16.33
N ARG A 159 -9.66 -8.23 -15.67
CA ARG A 159 -9.86 -8.85 -14.35
C ARG A 159 -9.72 -10.36 -14.44
N ALA A 160 -9.17 -10.98 -13.40
CA ALA A 160 -9.05 -12.43 -13.32
C ALA A 160 -10.42 -13.09 -13.17
N LYS A 161 -10.51 -14.32 -13.64
CA LYS A 161 -11.65 -15.21 -13.42
C LYS A 161 -11.35 -16.06 -12.19
N PRO A 162 -12.21 -16.03 -11.15
CA PRO A 162 -12.04 -16.89 -9.99
C PRO A 162 -11.95 -18.36 -10.40
N LEU A 163 -11.05 -19.11 -9.78
CA LEU A 163 -11.02 -20.56 -9.94
C LEU A 163 -12.20 -21.15 -9.16
N SER A 164 -13.18 -21.69 -9.89
CA SER A 164 -14.29 -22.48 -9.35
C SER A 164 -13.83 -23.77 -8.70
#